data_AF-A0A5C3EML5-F1
#
_entry.id   AF-A0A5C3EML5-F1
#
_cell.length_a   1.000
_cell.length_b   1.000
_cell.length_c   1.000
_cell.angle_alpha   90.00
_cell.angle_beta   90.00
_cell.angle_gamma   90.00
#
_symmetry.space_group_name_H-M   'P 1'
#
loop_
_entity.id
_entity.type
_entity.pdbx_description
1 polymer ?
#
loop_
_entity_poly.entity_id
_entity_poly.type
_entity_poly.pdbx_seq_one_letter_code
_entity_poly.pdbx_strand_id
1 'polypeptide(L)'
;MAPSTSNGAPSAATPEHCFYCFMVIEHELDPRSSLEPVPPFNDGHQEYPLFVTWNIFSHSSTRKSILSPPSSRPTPRLRGCIGTFEPYPLAQGLAEYASISAFKDRRFSPISQAELSRLECAVSLLTAFEDCEDYLDWEVGVHGIYIHLPNPDLAFRSLLAGGNEDSASSSSGSGASTPAPAAKKSRLARSSASAPTFLTATYLPDVIPDQGWTKQQAIDSAIRKAGFNGRITQDIRNALRVRRYRSEKVERSWHDYVAWKQQQQ
;
A
#
# COMPACT_ATOMS: atom_id res chain seq x y z
N MET A 1 -32.91 -19.04 11.45
CA MET A 1 -32.42 -19.65 10.20
C MET A 1 -32.20 -18.53 9.20
N ALA A 2 -30.97 -18.02 9.12
CA ALA A 2 -30.61 -17.01 8.13
C ALA A 2 -30.29 -17.72 6.80
N PRO A 3 -30.67 -17.16 5.64
CA PRO A 3 -30.41 -17.79 4.36
C PRO A 3 -28.92 -17.71 4.06
N SER A 4 -28.29 -18.87 3.95
CA SER A 4 -26.96 -19.06 3.40
C SER A 4 -26.97 -18.77 1.91
N THR A 5 -26.61 -17.55 1.51
CA THR A 5 -26.30 -17.20 0.12
C THR A 5 -24.79 -17.26 -0.07
N SER A 6 -24.24 -18.47 -0.23
CA SER A 6 -22.92 -18.64 -0.83
C SER A 6 -23.08 -18.53 -2.35
N ASN A 7 -23.11 -17.29 -2.86
CA ASN A 7 -22.91 -17.04 -4.28
C ASN A 7 -21.41 -17.20 -4.53
N GLY A 8 -21.02 -18.35 -5.11
CA GLY A 8 -19.63 -18.73 -5.36
C GLY A 8 -19.01 -17.96 -6.51
N ALA A 9 -18.82 -16.65 -6.33
CA ALA A 9 -17.90 -15.91 -7.18
C ALA A 9 -16.47 -16.43 -6.92
N PRO A 10 -15.66 -16.62 -7.98
CA PRO A 10 -14.25 -16.99 -7.79
C PRO A 10 -13.54 -15.88 -7.00
N SER A 11 -12.69 -16.29 -6.05
CA SER A 11 -11.82 -15.37 -5.28
C SER A 11 -11.00 -14.51 -6.25
N ALA A 12 -10.99 -13.19 -6.04
CA ALA A 12 -10.20 -12.27 -6.84
C ALA A 12 -8.70 -12.57 -6.68
N ALA A 13 -8.26 -12.98 -5.48
CA ALA A 13 -6.89 -13.40 -5.24
C ALA A 13 -6.75 -14.94 -5.41
N THR A 14 -5.92 -15.38 -6.35
CA THR A 14 -5.72 -16.80 -6.67
C THR A 14 -4.28 -17.26 -6.40
N PRO A 15 -4.05 -18.58 -6.22
CA PRO A 15 -2.70 -19.13 -6.05
C PRO A 15 -1.73 -18.75 -7.18
N GLU A 16 -2.23 -18.68 -8.41
CA GLU A 16 -1.48 -18.35 -9.61
C GLU A 16 -0.85 -16.96 -9.52
N HIS A 17 -1.46 -16.01 -8.80
CA HIS A 17 -0.87 -14.70 -8.55
C HIS A 17 0.43 -14.79 -7.73
N CYS A 18 0.46 -15.68 -6.73
CA CYS A 18 1.68 -15.92 -5.95
C CYS A 18 2.74 -16.65 -6.78
N PHE A 19 2.33 -17.63 -7.59
CA PHE A 19 3.26 -18.34 -8.48
C PHE A 19 3.89 -17.41 -9.51
N TYR A 20 3.13 -16.48 -10.06
CA TYR A 20 3.66 -15.47 -10.96
C TYR A 20 4.68 -14.54 -10.29
N CYS A 21 4.42 -14.12 -9.04
CA CYS A 21 5.40 -13.37 -8.25
C CYS A 21 6.72 -14.16 -8.07
N PHE A 22 6.63 -15.47 -7.83
CA PHE A 22 7.81 -16.34 -7.76
C PHE A 22 8.54 -16.46 -9.10
N MET A 23 7.81 -16.57 -10.22
CA MET A 23 8.41 -16.59 -11.56
C MET A 23 9.20 -15.29 -11.83
N VAL A 24 8.67 -14.14 -11.42
CA VAL A 24 9.35 -12.84 -11.56
C VAL A 24 10.66 -12.79 -10.80
N ILE A 25 10.66 -13.14 -9.51
CA ILE A 25 11.91 -13.06 -8.72
C ILE A 25 12.90 -14.17 -9.11
N GLU A 26 12.43 -15.35 -9.53
CA GLU A 26 13.30 -16.42 -10.05
C GLU A 26 13.98 -15.98 -11.35
N HIS A 27 13.24 -15.31 -12.25
CA HIS A 27 13.78 -14.72 -13.47
C HIS A 27 14.85 -13.65 -13.17
N GLU A 28 14.59 -12.72 -12.24
CA GLU A 28 15.56 -11.67 -11.87
C GLU A 28 16.83 -12.21 -11.20
N LEU A 29 16.73 -13.37 -10.54
CA LEU A 29 17.86 -14.01 -9.87
C LEU A 29 18.67 -14.95 -10.78
N ASP A 30 18.16 -15.38 -11.94
CA ASP A 30 18.91 -16.17 -12.93
C ASP A 30 19.58 -15.26 -13.97
N PRO A 31 20.91 -15.09 -13.96
CA PRO A 31 21.62 -14.24 -14.92
C PRO A 31 21.50 -14.69 -16.38
N ARG A 32 21.01 -15.91 -16.63
CA ARG A 32 20.83 -16.47 -17.98
C ARG A 32 19.42 -16.24 -18.51
N SER A 33 18.51 -15.73 -17.68
CA SER A 33 17.14 -15.47 -18.09
C SER A 33 17.07 -14.27 -19.02
N SER A 34 16.37 -14.44 -20.15
CA SER A 34 16.23 -13.38 -21.17
C SER A 34 14.79 -13.14 -21.60
N LEU A 35 13.87 -14.04 -21.24
CA LEU A 35 12.46 -13.96 -21.62
C LEU A 35 11.65 -13.59 -20.39
N GLU A 36 10.91 -12.48 -20.48
CA GLU A 36 10.06 -12.04 -19.39
C GLU A 36 9.02 -13.12 -19.03
N PRO A 37 8.75 -13.35 -17.74
CA PRO A 37 7.76 -14.31 -17.30
C PRO A 37 6.37 -13.96 -17.83
N VAL A 38 5.67 -14.94 -18.41
CA VAL A 38 4.29 -14.79 -18.84
C VAL A 38 3.35 -15.12 -17.67
N PRO A 39 2.33 -14.29 -17.38
CA PRO A 39 1.33 -14.59 -16.36
C PRO A 39 0.63 -15.93 -16.62
N PRO A 40 0.55 -16.84 -15.63
CA PRO A 40 -0.14 -18.13 -15.77
C PRO A 40 -1.67 -18.02 -15.56
N PHE A 41 -2.22 -16.83 -15.68
CA PHE A 41 -3.64 -16.52 -15.47
C PHE A 41 -4.11 -15.49 -16.48
N ASN A 42 -5.40 -15.47 -16.75
CA ASN A 42 -6.03 -14.40 -17.52
C ASN A 42 -6.45 -13.29 -16.55
N ASP A 43 -5.85 -12.11 -16.68
CA ASP A 43 -6.18 -10.97 -15.82
C ASP A 43 -7.45 -10.24 -16.26
N GLY A 44 -7.96 -10.48 -17.47
CA GLY A 44 -9.24 -9.91 -17.95
C GLY A 44 -9.29 -8.38 -17.90
N HIS A 45 -8.14 -7.71 -17.99
CA HIS A 45 -8.00 -6.25 -17.77
C HIS A 45 -8.45 -5.77 -16.38
N GLN A 46 -8.44 -6.65 -15.38
CA GLN A 46 -8.76 -6.28 -14.01
C GLN A 46 -7.63 -5.44 -13.41
N GLU A 47 -8.02 -4.43 -12.65
CA GLU A 47 -7.12 -3.54 -11.94
C GLU A 47 -7.45 -3.56 -10.46
N TYR A 48 -6.41 -3.63 -9.63
CA TYR A 48 -6.56 -3.64 -8.18
C TYR A 48 -5.47 -2.78 -7.54
N PRO A 49 -5.80 -2.03 -6.49
CA PRO A 49 -4.78 -1.72 -5.50
C PRO A 49 -4.29 -3.02 -4.89
N LEU A 50 -2.98 -3.22 -4.87
CA LEU A 50 -2.40 -4.52 -4.52
C LEU A 50 -1.11 -4.40 -3.74
N PHE A 51 -0.82 -5.44 -2.96
CA PHE A 51 0.41 -5.58 -2.18
C PHE A 51 0.99 -6.96 -2.42
N VAL A 52 2.30 -6.99 -2.66
CA VAL A 52 3.08 -8.23 -2.67
C VAL A 52 3.95 -8.24 -1.42
N THR A 53 3.82 -9.33 -0.66
CA THR A 53 4.53 -9.55 0.59
C THR A 53 5.35 -10.83 0.48
N TRP A 54 6.62 -10.72 0.82
CA TRP A 54 7.52 -11.85 1.00
C TRP A 54 7.66 -12.13 2.49
N ASN A 55 7.40 -13.36 2.89
CA ASN A 55 7.74 -13.87 4.22
C ASN A 55 8.84 -14.94 4.08
N ILE A 56 9.58 -15.17 5.16
CA ILE A 56 10.66 -16.17 5.19
C ILE A 56 10.57 -17.05 6.43
N PHE A 57 10.63 -18.36 6.22
CA PHE A 57 10.70 -19.34 7.29
C PHE A 57 12.13 -19.44 7.83
N SER A 58 12.25 -19.68 9.14
CA SER A 58 13.54 -20.00 9.76
C SER A 58 14.10 -21.32 9.21
N HIS A 59 15.43 -21.45 9.17
CA HIS A 59 16.09 -22.69 8.73
C HIS A 59 15.65 -23.93 9.54
N SER A 60 15.24 -23.76 10.80
CA SER A 60 14.78 -24.86 11.66
C SER A 60 13.33 -25.28 11.38
N SER A 61 12.56 -24.42 10.71
CA SER A 61 11.12 -24.58 10.50
C SER A 61 10.76 -25.63 9.45
N THR A 62 11.63 -25.86 8.46
CA THR A 62 11.41 -26.81 7.35
C THR A 62 11.28 -28.27 7.83
N ARG A 63 11.87 -28.62 8.98
CA ARG A 63 11.78 -29.99 9.55
C ARG A 63 10.62 -30.22 10.51
N LYS A 64 10.01 -29.15 11.05
CA LYS A 64 8.97 -29.27 12.10
C LYS A 64 7.54 -29.31 11.54
N SER A 65 7.32 -28.90 10.30
CA SER A 65 5.98 -28.63 9.74
C SER A 65 5.05 -29.85 9.66
N ILE A 66 5.56 -31.04 9.29
CA ILE A 66 4.70 -32.20 8.96
C ILE A 66 4.11 -32.90 10.21
N LEU A 67 4.74 -32.73 11.38
CA LEU A 67 4.36 -33.43 12.62
C LEU A 67 3.91 -32.50 13.75
N SER A 68 3.93 -31.18 13.55
CA SER A 68 3.62 -30.22 14.62
C SER A 68 2.12 -29.91 14.70
N PRO A 69 1.55 -29.81 15.91
CA PRO A 69 0.19 -29.32 16.09
C PRO A 69 0.02 -27.91 15.48
N PRO A 70 -1.21 -27.51 15.08
CA PRO A 70 -1.50 -26.21 14.48
C PRO A 70 -0.94 -25.02 15.26
N SER A 71 -0.92 -25.10 16.60
CA SER A 71 -0.40 -24.09 17.52
C SER A 71 1.13 -23.92 17.49
N SER A 72 1.84 -24.85 16.86
CA SER A 72 3.32 -24.91 16.78
C SER A 72 3.82 -24.95 15.33
N ARG A 73 2.93 -24.67 14.37
CA ARG A 73 3.36 -24.42 13.00
C ARG A 73 4.32 -23.23 12.99
N PRO A 74 5.42 -23.31 12.24
CA PRO A 74 6.36 -22.22 12.20
C PRO A 74 5.71 -21.00 11.54
N THR A 75 5.67 -19.88 12.24
CA THR A 75 5.25 -18.60 11.68
C THR A 75 6.41 -17.99 10.89
N PRO A 76 6.26 -17.68 9.60
CA PRO A 76 7.31 -17.01 8.86
C PRO A 76 7.42 -15.55 9.34
N ARG A 77 8.59 -14.94 9.14
CA ARG A 77 8.80 -13.52 9.42
C ARG A 77 8.77 -12.70 8.14
N LEU A 78 8.37 -11.44 8.24
CA LEU A 78 8.38 -10.51 7.10
C LEU A 78 9.78 -10.39 6.48
N ARG A 79 9.85 -10.45 5.15
CA ARG A 79 11.08 -10.38 4.34
C ARG A 79 11.05 -9.29 3.27
N GLY A 80 9.87 -8.72 3.00
CA GLY A 80 9.63 -7.57 2.13
C GLY A 80 8.13 -7.36 1.96
N CYS A 81 7.67 -6.12 1.85
CA CYS A 81 6.26 -5.84 1.53
C CYS A 81 6.11 -4.46 0.94
N ILE A 82 5.69 -4.39 -0.32
CA ILE A 82 5.43 -3.13 -1.04
C ILE A 82 4.20 -3.33 -1.93
N GLY A 83 3.46 -2.26 -2.16
CA GLY A 83 2.25 -2.23 -2.96
C GLY A 83 1.77 -0.81 -3.21
N THR A 84 0.56 -0.71 -3.74
CA THR A 84 -0.10 0.55 -4.07
C THR A 84 -1.55 0.56 -3.61
N PHE A 85 -2.04 1.76 -3.29
CA PHE A 85 -3.45 2.02 -3.03
C PHE A 85 -4.21 2.54 -4.26
N GLU A 86 -3.51 2.80 -5.36
CA GLU A 86 -4.12 3.12 -6.65
C GLU A 86 -4.36 1.82 -7.44
N PRO A 87 -5.51 1.68 -8.13
CA PRO A 87 -5.73 0.57 -9.04
C PRO A 87 -4.60 0.46 -10.06
N TYR A 88 -4.11 -0.76 -10.26
CA TYR A 88 -3.05 -1.05 -11.22
C TYR A 88 -3.37 -2.33 -11.97
N PRO A 89 -3.01 -2.45 -13.28
CA PRO A 89 -3.22 -3.66 -14.04
C PRO A 89 -2.62 -4.87 -13.34
N LEU A 90 -3.44 -5.90 -13.10
CA LEU A 90 -3.12 -6.98 -12.17
C LEU A 90 -1.79 -7.68 -12.51
N ALA A 91 -1.59 -8.11 -13.76
CA ALA A 91 -0.35 -8.76 -14.15
C ALA A 91 0.87 -7.83 -14.02
N GLN A 92 0.75 -6.59 -14.49
CA GLN A 92 1.86 -5.63 -14.43
C GLN A 92 2.22 -5.29 -12.98
N GLY A 93 1.22 -5.08 -12.13
CA GLY A 93 1.42 -4.72 -10.73
C GLY A 93 1.98 -5.88 -9.92
N LEU A 94 1.52 -7.12 -10.16
CA LEU A 94 2.12 -8.28 -9.50
C LEU A 94 3.60 -8.42 -9.85
N ALA A 95 3.98 -8.29 -11.12
CA ALA A 95 5.39 -8.33 -11.53
C ALA A 95 6.21 -7.21 -10.89
N GLU A 96 5.74 -5.97 -11.01
CA GLU A 96 6.45 -4.79 -10.50
C GLU A 96 6.60 -4.84 -8.98
N TYR A 97 5.51 -5.08 -8.24
CA TYR A 97 5.53 -5.08 -6.79
C TYR A 97 6.18 -6.35 -6.21
N ALA A 98 6.20 -7.47 -6.92
CA ALA A 98 7.02 -8.63 -6.56
C ALA A 98 8.52 -8.28 -6.57
N SER A 99 8.99 -7.66 -7.66
CA SER A 99 10.36 -7.18 -7.80
C SER A 99 10.74 -6.14 -6.74
N ILE A 100 9.92 -5.08 -6.62
CA ILE A 100 10.20 -3.97 -5.69
C ILE A 100 10.23 -4.48 -4.24
N SER A 101 9.26 -5.30 -3.83
CA SER A 101 9.22 -5.84 -2.46
C SER A 101 10.35 -6.83 -2.17
N ALA A 102 10.84 -7.57 -3.17
CA ALA A 102 11.95 -8.52 -3.01
C ALA A 102 13.32 -7.84 -2.94
N PHE A 103 13.55 -6.81 -3.75
CA PHE A 103 14.89 -6.29 -4.01
C PHE A 103 15.10 -4.83 -3.63
N LYS A 104 14.02 -4.05 -3.50
CA LYS A 104 14.08 -2.58 -3.29
C LYS A 104 13.43 -2.11 -1.99
N ASP A 105 12.86 -3.01 -1.18
CA ASP A 105 12.38 -2.68 0.16
C ASP A 105 13.56 -2.40 1.10
N ARG A 106 13.85 -1.12 1.33
CA ARG A 106 15.00 -0.63 2.11
C ARG A 106 15.06 -1.10 3.57
N ARG A 107 13.99 -1.71 4.09
CA ARG A 107 13.98 -2.31 5.44
C ARG A 107 14.74 -3.64 5.47
N PHE A 108 14.96 -4.26 4.31
CA PHE A 108 15.58 -5.57 4.16
C PHE A 108 16.68 -5.52 3.09
N SER A 109 17.66 -6.43 3.18
CA SER A 109 18.59 -6.65 2.06
C SER A 109 17.85 -7.30 0.88
N PRO A 110 18.30 -7.16 -0.38
CA PRO A 110 17.71 -7.88 -1.50
C PRO A 110 17.63 -9.39 -1.22
N ILE A 111 16.54 -10.03 -1.63
CA ILE A 111 16.37 -11.49 -1.54
C ILE A 111 17.44 -12.18 -2.39
N SER A 112 18.03 -13.26 -1.88
CA SER A 112 19.04 -14.06 -2.59
C SER A 112 18.50 -15.42 -3.05
N GLN A 113 19.17 -16.04 -4.03
CA GLN A 113 18.82 -17.38 -4.53
C GLN A 113 18.70 -18.43 -3.42
N ALA A 114 19.60 -18.38 -2.42
CA ALA A 114 19.60 -19.32 -1.31
C ALA A 114 18.38 -19.18 -0.38
N GLU A 115 17.68 -18.05 -0.43
CA GLU A 115 16.48 -17.81 0.37
C GLU A 115 15.23 -18.41 -0.26
N LEU A 116 15.18 -18.61 -1.58
CA LEU A 116 13.98 -18.99 -2.33
C LEU A 116 13.25 -20.17 -1.70
N SER A 117 13.96 -21.26 -1.39
CA SER A 117 13.41 -22.47 -0.76
C SER A 117 12.68 -22.26 0.57
N ARG A 118 12.86 -21.10 1.21
CA ARG A 118 12.26 -20.76 2.51
C ARG A 118 11.24 -19.62 2.41
N LEU A 119 10.95 -19.13 1.22
CA LEU A 119 10.02 -18.02 1.03
C LEU A 119 8.57 -18.48 0.99
N GLU A 120 7.72 -17.55 1.39
CA GLU A 120 6.29 -17.53 1.14
C GLU A 120 5.95 -16.19 0.49
N CYS A 121 5.18 -16.25 -0.58
CA CYS A 121 4.59 -15.09 -1.23
C CYS A 121 3.17 -14.95 -0.71
N ALA A 122 2.80 -13.73 -0.34
CA ALA A 122 1.43 -13.34 -0.05
C ALA A 122 1.02 -12.19 -0.97
N VAL A 123 -0.07 -12.38 -1.71
CA VAL A 123 -0.70 -11.35 -2.56
C VAL A 123 -1.97 -10.89 -1.88
N SER A 124 -2.12 -9.58 -1.72
CA SER A 124 -3.35 -8.95 -1.22
C SER A 124 -3.92 -8.02 -2.27
N LEU A 125 -5.14 -8.28 -2.72
CA LEU A 125 -5.89 -7.43 -3.64
C LEU A 125 -6.99 -6.69 -2.86
N LEU A 126 -7.05 -5.37 -3.00
CA LEU A 126 -8.08 -4.57 -2.34
C LEU A 126 -9.31 -4.47 -3.24
N THR A 127 -10.46 -4.86 -2.73
CA THR A 127 -11.71 -5.03 -3.48
C THR A 127 -12.87 -4.30 -2.81
N ALA A 128 -14.00 -4.19 -3.52
CA ALA A 128 -15.26 -3.65 -2.99
C ALA A 128 -15.14 -2.26 -2.32
N PHE A 129 -14.54 -1.29 -3.01
CA PHE A 129 -14.44 0.09 -2.52
C PHE A 129 -15.81 0.80 -2.55
N GLU A 130 -16.29 1.21 -1.40
CA GLU A 130 -17.57 1.88 -1.20
C GLU A 130 -17.38 3.17 -0.41
N ASP A 131 -18.13 4.21 -0.75
CA ASP A 131 -18.18 5.44 0.06
C ASP A 131 -19.02 5.18 1.32
N CYS A 132 -18.53 5.61 2.47
CA CYS A 132 -19.22 5.47 3.75
C CYS A 132 -20.25 6.61 3.94
N GLU A 133 -21.37 6.32 4.59
CA GLU A 133 -22.38 7.35 4.94
C GLU A 133 -21.82 8.39 5.93
N ASP A 134 -21.04 7.91 6.90
CA ASP A 134 -20.28 8.73 7.85
C ASP A 134 -18.90 8.11 8.14
N TYR A 135 -18.06 8.82 8.91
CA TYR A 135 -16.68 8.39 9.16
C TYR A 135 -16.53 7.11 10.01
N LEU A 136 -17.63 6.57 10.56
CA LEU A 136 -17.72 5.34 11.36
C LEU A 136 -18.49 4.22 10.65
N ASP A 137 -19.03 4.45 9.45
CA ASP A 137 -19.78 3.47 8.64
C ASP A 137 -18.87 2.43 7.95
N TRP A 138 -18.19 1.64 8.77
CA TRP A 138 -17.34 0.52 8.38
C TRP A 138 -17.27 -0.50 9.52
N GLU A 139 -16.61 -1.64 9.36
CA GLU A 139 -16.62 -2.71 10.39
C GLU A 139 -15.19 -3.15 10.69
N VAL A 140 -14.85 -3.20 11.98
CA VAL A 140 -13.50 -3.55 12.45
C VAL A 140 -13.21 -5.02 12.13
N GLY A 141 -12.05 -5.29 11.55
CA GLY A 141 -11.64 -6.64 11.15
C GLY A 141 -12.30 -7.14 9.87
N VAL A 142 -13.18 -6.34 9.26
CA VAL A 142 -13.83 -6.66 7.97
C VAL A 142 -13.39 -5.68 6.91
N HIS A 143 -13.40 -4.38 7.24
CA HIS A 143 -13.14 -3.30 6.28
C HIS A 143 -11.80 -2.61 6.57
N GLY A 144 -11.06 -2.32 5.50
CA GLY A 144 -10.06 -1.28 5.50
C GLY A 144 -10.71 0.08 5.30
N ILE A 145 -10.01 1.15 5.68
CA ILE A 145 -10.49 2.52 5.54
C ILE A 145 -9.52 3.33 4.68
N TYR A 146 -10.06 4.14 3.78
CA TYR A 146 -9.32 5.14 3.01
C TYR A 146 -9.95 6.51 3.22
N ILE A 147 -9.25 7.39 3.93
CA ILE A 147 -9.76 8.70 4.33
C ILE A 147 -9.28 9.79 3.39
N HIS A 148 -10.14 10.78 3.16
CA HIS A 148 -9.83 12.03 2.48
C HIS A 148 -10.30 13.20 3.35
N LEU A 149 -9.35 13.96 3.87
CA LEU A 149 -9.61 15.17 4.64
C LEU A 149 -9.30 16.40 3.76
N PRO A 150 -10.26 17.30 3.50
CA PRO A 150 -9.95 18.58 2.88
C PRO A 150 -8.88 19.30 3.71
N ASN A 151 -7.80 19.76 3.08
CA ASN A 151 -6.65 20.31 3.80
C ASN A 151 -7.02 21.63 4.49
N PRO A 152 -7.12 21.67 5.84
CA PRO A 152 -7.58 22.86 6.55
C PRO A 152 -6.61 24.04 6.42
N ASP A 153 -5.32 23.77 6.18
CA ASP A 153 -4.30 24.80 6.03
C ASP A 153 -4.50 25.63 4.75
N LEU A 154 -5.17 25.08 3.74
CA LEU A 154 -5.49 25.81 2.50
C LEU A 154 -6.62 26.81 2.70
N ALA A 155 -7.63 26.47 3.51
CA ALA A 155 -8.70 27.40 3.86
C ALA A 155 -8.13 28.64 4.58
N PHE A 156 -7.15 28.42 5.48
CA PHE A 156 -6.49 29.51 6.19
C PHE A 156 -5.65 30.40 5.26
N ARG A 157 -4.94 29.81 4.28
CA ARG A 157 -4.17 30.57 3.29
C ARG A 157 -5.05 31.39 2.35
N SER A 158 -6.22 30.88 1.97
CA SER A 158 -7.17 31.62 1.13
C SER A 158 -7.72 32.86 1.86
N LEU A 159 -7.96 32.78 3.17
CA LEU A 159 -8.41 33.92 3.98
C LEU A 159 -7.32 34.99 4.16
N LEU A 160 -6.05 34.60 4.23
CA LEU A 160 -4.93 35.54 4.32
C LEU A 160 -4.54 36.15 2.96
N ALA A 161 -4.84 35.47 1.85
CA ALA A 161 -4.55 35.96 0.50
C ALA A 161 -5.59 36.95 -0.06
N GLY A 162 -6.80 37.00 0.53
CA GLY A 162 -7.87 37.93 0.13
C GLY A 162 -7.75 39.36 0.68
N GLY A 163 -6.57 39.75 1.19
CA GLY A 163 -6.36 41.02 1.88
C GLY A 163 -5.66 42.13 1.07
N ASN A 164 -5.53 42.02 -0.24
CA ASN A 164 -4.92 43.07 -1.08
C ASN A 164 -5.80 43.42 -2.29
N GLU A 165 -6.85 44.20 -2.05
CA GLU A 165 -7.37 45.16 -3.03
C GLU A 165 -6.99 46.55 -2.52
N ASP A 166 -5.91 47.10 -3.07
CA ASP A 166 -5.87 48.46 -3.62
C ASP A 166 -4.41 48.94 -3.82
N SER A 167 -4.19 49.49 -5.02
CA SER A 167 -3.10 50.40 -5.39
C SER A 167 -1.68 49.83 -5.56
N ALA A 168 -1.28 49.58 -6.81
CA ALA A 168 -0.18 50.33 -7.42
C ALA A 168 -0.08 50.11 -8.92
N SER A 169 -0.09 51.23 -9.62
CA SER A 169 0.17 51.48 -11.02
C SER A 169 1.49 50.92 -11.55
N SER A 170 1.45 50.58 -12.84
CA SER A 170 2.53 50.55 -13.84
C SER A 170 3.82 51.32 -13.50
N SER A 171 4.97 50.67 -13.67
CA SER A 171 6.01 51.14 -14.61
C SER A 171 7.08 50.07 -14.85
N SER A 172 7.50 50.04 -16.11
CA SER A 172 8.52 49.21 -16.75
C SER A 172 9.95 49.67 -16.42
N GLY A 173 10.88 48.73 -16.34
CA GLY A 173 12.32 49.03 -16.27
C GLY A 173 13.19 47.78 -16.39
N SER A 174 13.86 47.63 -17.54
CA SER A 174 14.90 46.62 -17.81
C SER A 174 16.21 46.97 -17.10
N GLY A 175 17.01 45.97 -16.71
CA GLY A 175 18.41 46.17 -16.32
C GLY A 175 19.03 44.98 -15.60
N ALA A 176 19.98 44.31 -16.26
CA ALA A 176 20.80 43.24 -15.69
C ALA A 176 21.92 43.79 -14.78
N SER A 177 22.29 43.05 -13.73
CA SER A 177 23.68 42.71 -13.31
C SER A 177 23.76 42.24 -11.85
N THR A 178 24.44 41.10 -11.63
CA THR A 178 25.08 40.61 -10.37
C THR A 178 26.09 41.63 -9.79
N PRO A 179 26.53 41.59 -8.50
CA PRO A 179 26.97 40.40 -7.74
C PRO A 179 26.60 40.34 -6.22
N ALA A 180 26.90 39.19 -5.60
CA ALA A 180 26.81 38.88 -4.15
C ALA A 180 27.85 39.69 -3.30
N PRO A 181 27.75 39.80 -1.95
CA PRO A 181 28.04 38.68 -1.03
C PRO A 181 27.31 38.66 0.34
N ALA A 182 27.54 37.55 1.07
CA ALA A 182 27.55 37.41 2.54
C ALA A 182 26.22 37.22 3.32
N ALA A 183 25.88 35.93 3.50
CA ALA A 183 25.59 35.26 4.77
C ALA A 183 24.72 35.96 5.83
N LYS A 184 23.43 35.58 5.88
CA LYS A 184 22.73 35.21 7.13
C LYS A 184 21.78 34.04 6.84
N LYS A 185 21.82 33.02 7.70
CA LYS A 185 20.97 31.82 7.62
C LYS A 185 19.49 32.21 7.80
N SER A 186 18.79 32.51 6.71
CA SER A 186 17.34 32.42 6.66
C SER A 186 16.99 31.03 6.13
N ARG A 187 15.97 30.41 6.74
CA ARG A 187 15.44 29.11 6.32
C ARG A 187 15.08 29.22 4.85
N LEU A 188 15.79 28.49 4.00
CA LEU A 188 15.42 28.32 2.60
C LEU A 188 13.98 27.81 2.58
N ALA A 189 13.07 28.69 2.16
CA ALA A 189 11.72 28.30 1.78
C ALA A 189 11.89 27.23 0.72
N ARG A 190 11.52 26.00 1.07
CA ARG A 190 11.37 24.91 0.10
C ARG A 190 10.48 25.44 -1.03
N SER A 191 10.91 25.12 -2.25
CA SER A 191 10.15 25.36 -3.48
C SER A 191 8.66 25.11 -3.25
N SER A 192 7.86 26.07 -3.74
CA SER A 192 6.40 26.10 -3.73
C SER A 192 5.81 24.93 -4.54
N ALA A 193 5.90 23.71 -4.02
CA ALA A 193 4.86 22.73 -4.28
C ALA A 193 3.60 23.24 -3.55
N SER A 194 2.52 23.48 -4.28
CA SER A 194 1.22 23.77 -3.69
C SER A 194 0.92 22.67 -2.67
N ALA A 195 0.54 23.06 -1.44
CA ALA A 195 0.13 22.09 -0.45
C ALA A 195 -1.06 21.29 -1.00
N PRO A 196 -1.13 19.96 -0.73
CA PRO A 196 -2.13 19.11 -1.35
C PRO A 196 -3.53 19.56 -0.91
N THR A 197 -4.49 19.52 -1.85
CA THR A 197 -5.88 19.91 -1.60
C THR A 197 -6.56 19.00 -0.57
N PHE A 198 -6.16 17.74 -0.53
CA PHE A 198 -6.64 16.75 0.42
C PHE A 198 -5.45 16.05 1.09
N LEU A 199 -5.64 15.70 2.36
CA LEU A 199 -4.79 14.81 3.12
C LEU A 199 -5.43 13.43 3.09
N THR A 200 -4.67 12.42 2.66
CA THR A 200 -5.17 11.05 2.54
C THR A 200 -4.36 10.08 3.37
N ALA A 201 -5.02 9.05 3.90
CA ALA A 201 -4.39 7.94 4.59
C ALA A 201 -5.29 6.73 4.55
N THR A 202 -4.69 5.57 4.77
CA THR A 202 -5.37 4.28 4.67
C THR A 202 -4.85 3.30 5.72
N TYR A 203 -5.75 2.41 6.14
CA TYR A 203 -5.44 1.25 6.96
C TYR A 203 -6.12 0.01 6.38
N LEU A 204 -5.35 -1.08 6.28
CA LEU A 204 -5.84 -2.39 5.88
C LEU A 204 -6.79 -2.99 6.95
N PRO A 205 -7.68 -3.92 6.57
CA PRO A 205 -8.65 -4.53 7.50
C PRO A 205 -8.04 -5.09 8.79
N ASP A 206 -6.85 -5.67 8.72
CA ASP A 206 -6.20 -6.34 9.85
C ASP A 206 -5.51 -5.37 10.83
N VAL A 207 -5.14 -4.16 10.38
CA VAL A 207 -4.37 -3.22 11.21
C VAL A 207 -5.16 -2.78 12.45
N ILE A 208 -6.45 -2.54 12.28
CA ILE A 208 -7.31 -1.99 13.32
C ILE A 208 -7.54 -2.99 14.48
N PRO A 209 -7.94 -4.25 14.23
CA PRO A 209 -8.05 -5.25 15.29
C PRO A 209 -6.69 -5.59 15.93
N ASP A 210 -5.60 -5.66 15.16
CA ASP A 210 -4.26 -5.94 15.69
C ASP A 210 -3.80 -4.87 16.69
N GLN A 211 -4.19 -3.62 16.48
CA GLN A 211 -3.91 -2.51 17.40
C GLN A 211 -4.91 -2.43 18.58
N GLY A 212 -6.01 -3.19 18.54
CA GLY A 212 -7.09 -3.09 19.51
C GLY A 212 -7.79 -1.72 19.49
N TRP A 213 -7.81 -1.04 18.33
CA TRP A 213 -8.42 0.29 18.21
C TRP A 213 -9.93 0.21 18.05
N THR A 214 -10.62 1.13 18.72
CA THR A 214 -12.00 1.50 18.36
C THR A 214 -12.03 2.22 17.01
N LYS A 215 -13.21 2.29 16.38
CA LYS A 215 -13.38 3.02 15.11
C LYS A 215 -12.90 4.46 15.17
N GLN A 216 -13.26 5.19 16.22
CA GLN A 216 -12.85 6.59 16.38
C GLN A 216 -11.34 6.73 16.56
N GLN A 217 -10.70 5.84 17.32
CA GLN A 217 -9.23 5.86 17.47
C GLN A 217 -8.53 5.58 16.14
N ALA A 218 -9.06 4.64 15.33
CA ALA A 218 -8.53 4.36 14.00
C ALA A 218 -8.64 5.58 13.07
N ILE A 219 -9.77 6.29 13.11
CA ILE A 219 -9.98 7.52 12.32
C ILE A 219 -9.03 8.64 12.77
N ASP A 220 -8.93 8.90 14.07
CA ASP A 220 -8.02 9.92 14.60
C ASP A 220 -6.56 9.60 14.25
N SER A 221 -6.18 8.32 14.33
CA SER A 221 -4.87 7.82 13.90
C SER A 221 -4.64 8.01 12.40
N ALA A 222 -5.65 7.73 11.57
CA ALA A 222 -5.57 7.91 10.12
C ALA A 222 -5.42 9.39 9.76
N ILE A 223 -6.15 10.30 10.42
CA ILE A 223 -6.02 11.76 10.25
C ILE A 223 -4.58 12.21 10.53
N ARG A 224 -3.98 11.72 11.63
CA ARG A 224 -2.56 12.01 11.96
C ARG A 224 -1.63 11.46 10.89
N LYS A 225 -1.87 10.22 10.44
CA LYS A 225 -1.09 9.56 9.39
C LYS A 225 -1.18 10.29 8.05
N ALA A 226 -2.30 10.93 7.75
CA ALA A 226 -2.50 11.77 6.56
C ALA A 226 -1.69 13.08 6.61
N GLY A 227 -1.10 13.41 7.77
CA GLY A 227 -0.25 14.57 7.97
C GLY A 227 -0.94 15.74 8.67
N PHE A 228 -2.18 15.59 9.14
CA PHE A 228 -2.85 16.64 9.89
C PHE A 228 -2.30 16.75 11.32
N ASN A 229 -1.67 17.87 11.63
CA ASN A 229 -1.01 18.10 12.92
C ASN A 229 -1.86 18.93 13.90
N GLY A 230 -3.00 19.48 13.45
CA GLY A 230 -3.89 20.29 14.27
C GLY A 230 -4.66 19.52 15.35
N ARG A 231 -5.58 20.22 16.02
CA ARG A 231 -6.51 19.60 16.97
C ARG A 231 -7.59 18.85 16.19
N ILE A 232 -7.79 17.58 16.51
CA ILE A 232 -8.85 16.76 15.90
C ILE A 232 -10.15 17.03 16.67
N THR A 233 -11.01 17.88 16.10
CA THR A 233 -12.35 18.20 16.62
C THR A 233 -13.42 17.36 15.92
N GLN A 234 -14.66 17.45 16.38
CA GLN A 234 -15.78 16.76 15.72
C GLN A 234 -15.99 17.26 14.29
N ASP A 235 -15.82 18.56 14.04
CA ASP A 235 -15.95 19.13 12.68
C ASP A 235 -14.90 18.56 11.72
N ILE A 236 -13.67 18.33 12.20
CA ILE A 236 -12.61 17.69 11.39
C ILE A 236 -13.00 16.25 11.02
N ARG A 237 -13.60 15.50 11.95
CA ARG A 237 -14.08 14.14 11.66
C ARG A 237 -15.26 14.15 10.70
N ASN A 238 -16.22 15.06 10.90
CA ASN A 238 -17.39 15.22 10.03
C ASN A 238 -17.00 15.68 8.61
N ALA A 239 -15.86 16.37 8.46
CA ALA A 239 -15.35 16.79 7.15
C ALA A 239 -14.67 15.65 6.37
N LEU A 240 -14.43 14.48 6.99
CA LEU A 240 -13.84 13.34 6.29
C LEU A 240 -14.79 12.77 5.26
N ARG A 241 -14.24 12.46 4.08
CA ARG A 241 -14.81 11.44 3.20
C ARG A 241 -14.07 10.14 3.45
N VAL A 242 -14.78 9.10 3.84
CA VAL A 242 -14.21 7.78 4.10
C VAL A 242 -14.73 6.83 3.05
N ARG A 243 -13.81 6.07 2.44
CA ARG A 243 -14.15 4.89 1.65
C ARG A 243 -13.78 3.65 2.46
N ARG A 244 -14.66 2.66 2.48
CA ARG A 244 -14.36 1.32 3.01
C ARG A 244 -14.06 0.37 1.88
N TYR A 245 -13.25 -0.66 2.16
CA TYR A 245 -12.92 -1.69 1.19
C TYR A 245 -12.62 -3.01 1.90
N ARG A 246 -12.60 -4.10 1.14
CA ARG A 246 -12.19 -5.43 1.61
C ARG A 246 -10.82 -5.80 1.04
N SER A 247 -10.17 -6.78 1.64
CA SER A 247 -8.92 -7.33 1.12
C SER A 247 -9.09 -8.82 0.90
N GLU A 248 -8.78 -9.28 -0.30
CA GLU A 248 -8.67 -10.70 -0.60
C GLU A 248 -7.19 -11.08 -0.63
N LYS A 249 -6.82 -12.05 0.20
CA LYS A 249 -5.44 -12.43 0.44
C LYS A 249 -5.23 -13.91 0.14
N VAL A 250 -4.15 -14.21 -0.56
CA VAL A 250 -3.70 -15.57 -0.86
C VAL A 250 -2.22 -15.69 -0.57
N GLU A 251 -1.80 -16.82 -0.02
CA GLU A 251 -0.41 -17.08 0.37
C GLU A 251 0.03 -18.43 -0.19
N ARG A 252 1.24 -18.50 -0.76
CA ARG A 252 1.84 -19.74 -1.24
C ARG A 252 3.33 -19.78 -0.92
N SER A 253 3.81 -20.95 -0.53
CA SER A 253 5.23 -21.19 -0.30
C SER A 253 5.97 -21.48 -1.61
N TRP A 254 7.30 -21.37 -1.56
CA TRP A 254 8.15 -21.82 -2.66
C TRP A 254 7.94 -23.29 -3.03
N HIS A 255 7.64 -24.14 -2.04
CA HIS A 255 7.39 -25.56 -2.28
C HIS A 255 6.10 -25.76 -3.10
N ASP A 256 5.06 -24.97 -2.83
CA ASP A 256 3.83 -24.99 -3.61
C ASP A 256 4.09 -24.55 -5.05
N TYR A 257 4.91 -23.51 -5.24
CA TYR A 257 5.32 -23.03 -6.57
C TYR A 257 6.10 -24.10 -7.35
N VAL A 258 7.08 -24.75 -6.72
CA VAL A 258 7.85 -25.82 -7.37
C VAL A 258 6.97 -27.00 -7.73
N ALA A 259 6.06 -27.41 -6.83
CA ALA A 259 5.11 -28.49 -7.10
C ALA A 259 4.15 -28.14 -8.26
N TRP A 260 3.65 -26.90 -8.31
CA TRP A 260 2.85 -26.41 -9.42
C TRP A 260 3.64 -26.41 -10.75
N LYS A 261 4.88 -25.92 -10.75
CA LYS A 261 5.74 -25.87 -11.94
C LYS A 261 6.02 -27.25 -12.53
N GLN A 262 6.16 -28.28 -11.68
CA GLN A 262 6.35 -29.67 -12.11
C GLN A 262 5.11 -30.27 -12.79
N GLN A 263 3.89 -29.78 -12.47
CA GLN A 263 2.65 -30.25 -13.07
C GLN A 263 2.36 -29.63 -14.44
N GLN A 264 3.06 -28.54 -14.78
CA GLN A 264 2.92 -27.83 -16.07
C GLN A 264 3.90 -28.36 -17.14
N GLN A 265 4.71 -29.36 -16.81
CA GLN A 265 5.68 -30.02 -17.70
C GLN A 265 5.18 -31.40 -18.12
#